data_AF-A0A395NQI2-F1
#
_entry.id   AF-A0A395NQI2-F1
#
_cell.length_a   1.000
_cell.length_b   1.000
_cell.length_c   1.000
_cell.angle_alpha   90.00
_cell.angle_beta   90.00
_cell.angle_gamma   90.00
#
_symmetry.space_group_name_H-M   'P 1'
#
loop_
_entity.id
_entity.type
_entity.pdbx_description
1 polymer ?
#
loop_
_entity_poly.entity_id
_entity_poly.type
_entity_poly.pdbx_seq_one_letter_code
_entity_poly.pdbx_strand_id
1 'polypeptide(L)'
;MPTDADDAHISVRFKYGIHTIFLFVDSLAPFSSVTEDLLEVLKERYPDGLTRSSSLPDEKTPIPDTADVTYGVLRVPTDPSKGWKTLNLGEDAANTPTKCGLKDNSVVAFAFGGLDDDDDVDAEDVVFEVEWPQEDEELYEQGA
;
A
#
# COMPACT_ATOMS: atom_id res chain seq x y z
N MET A 1 -16.03 0.50 -32.37
CA MET A 1 -15.81 1.61 -31.42
C MET A 1 -14.99 1.01 -30.30
N PRO A 2 -13.68 1.28 -30.18
CA PRO A 2 -12.96 0.85 -28.99
C PRO A 2 -13.50 1.69 -27.83
N THR A 3 -14.09 1.02 -26.86
CA THR A 3 -14.49 1.63 -25.60
C THR A 3 -13.27 2.21 -24.91
N ASP A 4 -13.46 3.44 -24.44
CA ASP A 4 -12.57 4.32 -23.69
C ASP A 4 -11.99 3.64 -22.43
N ALA A 5 -11.09 2.68 -22.61
CA ALA A 5 -10.54 1.87 -21.51
C ALA A 5 -9.36 2.54 -20.79
N ASP A 6 -8.90 3.71 -21.26
CA ASP A 6 -7.69 4.38 -20.76
C ASP A 6 -7.95 5.43 -19.68
N ASP A 7 -9.16 6.02 -19.57
CA ASP A 7 -9.41 7.13 -18.62
C ASP A 7 -9.94 6.66 -17.25
N ALA A 8 -10.17 5.34 -17.08
CA ALA A 8 -10.69 4.76 -15.86
C ALA A 8 -9.63 4.08 -14.98
N HIS A 9 -8.42 3.82 -15.48
CA HIS A 9 -7.37 3.14 -14.71
C HIS A 9 -6.34 4.14 -14.18
N ILE A 10 -6.03 4.07 -12.89
CA ILE A 10 -4.98 4.88 -12.26
C ILE A 10 -3.83 3.98 -11.81
N SER A 11 -2.61 4.49 -11.92
CA SER A 11 -1.43 3.79 -11.42
C SER A 11 -1.29 4.04 -9.91
N VAL A 12 -1.16 3.01 -9.09
CA VAL A 12 -1.00 3.14 -7.63
C VAL A 12 0.23 2.39 -7.17
N ARG A 13 0.99 3.03 -6.27
CA ARG A 13 2.18 2.47 -5.63
C ARG A 13 1.85 2.05 -4.22
N PHE A 14 1.63 0.77 -4.04
CA PHE A 14 1.40 0.15 -2.73
C PHE A 14 2.74 -0.09 -2.03
N LYS A 15 2.84 0.35 -0.78
CA LYS A 15 4.05 0.24 0.03
C LYS A 15 3.82 -0.54 1.30
N TYR A 16 4.75 -1.46 1.58
CA TYR A 16 4.83 -2.21 2.84
C TYR A 16 6.28 -2.58 3.11
N GLY A 17 6.82 -2.14 4.25
CA GLY A 17 8.23 -2.30 4.56
C GLY A 17 9.11 -1.75 3.44
N ILE A 18 10.00 -2.60 2.92
CA ILE A 18 10.88 -2.30 1.78
C ILE A 18 10.20 -2.47 0.40
N HIS A 19 9.00 -3.05 0.37
CA HIS A 19 8.33 -3.43 -0.87
C HIS A 19 7.55 -2.25 -1.45
N THR A 20 7.70 -2.06 -2.76
CA THR A 20 6.83 -1.17 -3.54
C THR A 20 6.21 -1.98 -4.68
N ILE A 21 4.89 -2.15 -4.62
CA ILE A 21 4.10 -2.89 -5.59
C ILE A 21 3.36 -1.88 -6.47
N PHE A 22 3.51 -2.00 -7.78
CA PHE A 22 2.85 -1.14 -8.76
C PHE A 22 1.66 -1.89 -9.35
N LEU A 23 0.46 -1.35 -9.18
CA LEU A 23 -0.77 -1.90 -9.74
C LEU A 23 -1.52 -0.83 -10.53
N PHE A 24 -2.13 -1.25 -11.63
CA PHE A 24 -3.13 -0.45 -12.36
C PHE A 24 -4.49 -0.81 -11.77
N VAL A 25 -5.15 0.16 -11.15
CA VAL A 25 -6.44 -0.05 -10.47
C VAL A 25 -7.53 0.67 -11.22
N ASP A 26 -8.71 0.05 -11.33
CA ASP A 26 -9.90 0.71 -11.84
C ASP A 26 -10.37 1.76 -10.81
N SER A 27 -10.35 3.02 -11.23
CA SER A 27 -10.68 4.18 -10.42
C SER A 27 -12.18 4.35 -10.12
N LEU A 28 -13.03 3.60 -10.82
CA LEU A 28 -14.48 3.57 -10.73
C LEU A 28 -15.02 2.29 -10.09
N ALA A 29 -14.21 1.24 -10.03
CA ALA A 29 -14.54 0.01 -9.31
C ALA A 29 -14.50 0.23 -7.78
N PRO A 30 -15.20 -0.61 -6.99
CA PRO A 30 -15.04 -0.64 -5.54
C PRO A 30 -13.59 -0.92 -5.11
N PHE A 31 -13.19 -0.37 -3.97
CA PHE A 31 -11.85 -0.62 -3.42
C PHE A 31 -11.64 -2.08 -3.01
N SER A 32 -12.72 -2.84 -2.76
CA SER A 32 -12.63 -4.29 -2.52
C SER A 32 -11.92 -5.03 -3.66
N SER A 33 -12.20 -4.69 -4.92
CA SER A 33 -11.51 -5.28 -6.08
C SER A 33 -10.00 -4.96 -6.08
N VAL A 34 -9.62 -3.77 -5.63
CA VAL A 34 -8.20 -3.39 -5.48
C VAL A 34 -7.51 -4.24 -4.42
N THR A 35 -8.19 -4.54 -3.32
CA THR A 35 -7.68 -5.43 -2.28
C THR A 35 -7.52 -6.86 -2.78
N GLU A 36 -8.47 -7.38 -3.55
CA GLU A 36 -8.40 -8.71 -4.16
C GLU A 36 -7.18 -8.82 -5.10
N ASP A 37 -7.04 -7.87 -6.03
CA ASP A 37 -5.91 -7.81 -6.97
C ASP A 37 -4.56 -7.73 -6.23
N LEU A 38 -4.48 -6.89 -5.19
CA LEU A 38 -3.28 -6.75 -4.38
C LEU A 38 -2.92 -8.08 -3.69
N LEU A 39 -3.88 -8.73 -3.03
CA LEU A 39 -3.65 -10.00 -2.34
C LEU A 39 -3.24 -11.12 -3.30
N GLU A 40 -3.84 -11.20 -4.48
CA GLU A 40 -3.47 -12.17 -5.51
C GLU A 40 -2.00 -12.00 -5.92
N VAL A 41 -1.61 -10.76 -6.26
CA VAL A 41 -0.22 -10.45 -6.65
C VAL A 41 0.74 -10.72 -5.50
N LEU A 42 0.37 -10.38 -4.27
CA LEU A 42 1.20 -10.62 -3.10
C LEU A 42 1.43 -12.12 -2.87
N LYS A 43 0.38 -12.94 -2.93
CA LYS A 43 0.49 -14.40 -2.74
C LYS A 43 1.30 -15.07 -3.84
N GLU A 44 1.16 -14.61 -5.08
CA GLU A 44 1.93 -15.15 -6.22
C GLU A 44 3.42 -14.82 -6.09
N ARG A 45 3.75 -13.56 -5.75
CA ARG A 45 5.13 -13.06 -5.79
C ARG A 45 5.90 -13.24 -4.49
N TYR A 46 5.20 -13.27 -3.36
CA TYR A 46 5.78 -13.36 -2.02
C TYR A 46 5.14 -14.50 -1.22
N PRO A 47 5.22 -15.76 -1.68
CA PRO A 47 4.60 -16.89 -0.99
C PRO A 47 5.13 -17.10 0.43
N ASP A 48 6.36 -16.66 0.73
CA ASP A 48 6.98 -16.72 2.05
C ASP A 48 6.66 -15.50 2.94
N GLY A 49 5.82 -14.57 2.47
CA GLY A 49 5.48 -13.31 3.16
C GLY A 49 6.34 -12.10 2.79
N LEU A 50 5.99 -10.96 3.35
CA LEU A 50 6.60 -9.65 3.08
C LEU A 50 7.64 -9.26 4.13
N THR A 51 8.85 -8.95 3.70
CA THR A 51 9.93 -8.42 4.57
C THR A 51 9.62 -7.00 5.05
N ARG A 52 9.64 -6.78 6.37
CA ARG A 52 9.35 -5.47 6.99
C ARG A 52 10.49 -4.45 6.85
N SER A 53 11.73 -4.87 7.10
CA SER A 53 12.89 -3.96 7.04
C SER A 53 14.10 -4.63 6.39
N SER A 54 14.92 -3.84 5.72
CA SER A 54 16.22 -4.27 5.18
C SER A 54 17.19 -4.73 6.28
N SER A 55 17.04 -4.20 7.49
CA SER A 55 17.89 -4.52 8.64
C SER A 55 17.51 -5.85 9.31
N LEU A 56 16.27 -6.32 9.12
CA LEU A 56 15.73 -7.56 9.70
C LEU A 56 15.06 -8.41 8.59
N PRO A 57 15.84 -8.99 7.67
CA PRO A 57 15.31 -9.69 6.50
C PRO A 57 14.54 -10.99 6.84
N ASP A 58 14.81 -11.56 8.02
CA ASP A 58 14.15 -12.77 8.52
C ASP A 58 12.76 -12.50 9.11
N GLU A 59 12.43 -11.24 9.41
CA GLU A 59 11.12 -10.85 9.91
C GLU A 59 10.15 -10.62 8.74
N LYS A 60 9.43 -11.69 8.39
CA LYS A 60 8.44 -11.69 7.31
C LYS A 60 7.02 -11.66 7.86
N THR A 61 6.21 -10.77 7.32
CA THR A 61 4.77 -10.71 7.57
C THR A 61 4.06 -11.70 6.65
N PRO A 62 3.33 -12.68 7.18
CA PRO A 62 2.54 -13.59 6.35
C PRO A 62 1.42 -12.83 5.65
N ILE A 63 1.08 -13.25 4.43
CA ILE A 63 -0.02 -12.65 3.68
C ILE A 63 -1.32 -13.37 4.07
N PRO A 64 -2.29 -12.67 4.71
CA PRO A 64 -3.56 -13.27 5.09
C PRO A 64 -4.40 -13.73 3.89
N ASP A 65 -5.23 -14.75 4.11
CA ASP A 65 -6.10 -15.28 3.07
C ASP A 65 -7.34 -14.42 2.79
N THR A 66 -7.90 -13.85 3.85
CA THR A 66 -9.03 -12.91 3.86
C THR A 66 -8.62 -11.76 4.75
N ALA A 67 -8.45 -10.57 4.19
CA ALA A 67 -7.71 -9.52 4.87
C ALA A 67 -8.54 -8.26 5.03
N ASP A 68 -8.80 -7.91 6.28
CA ASP A 68 -9.07 -6.54 6.71
C ASP A 68 -7.80 -5.71 6.46
N VAL A 69 -7.58 -5.32 5.20
CA VAL A 69 -6.43 -4.49 4.83
C VAL A 69 -6.79 -3.03 5.10
N THR A 70 -6.00 -2.40 5.96
CA THR A 70 -6.08 -0.96 6.17
C THR A 70 -5.12 -0.27 5.22
N TYR A 71 -5.56 0.83 4.60
CA TYR A 71 -4.76 1.61 3.67
C TYR A 71 -4.56 3.03 4.17
N GLY A 72 -3.39 3.59 3.88
CA GLY A 72 -3.00 4.93 4.29
C GLY A 72 -2.37 5.70 3.14
N VAL A 73 -2.66 6.98 3.05
CA VAL A 73 -1.96 7.93 2.15
C VAL A 73 -1.16 8.92 2.98
N LEU A 74 -0.10 9.47 2.40
CA LEU A 74 0.68 10.50 3.08
C LEU A 74 -0.19 11.70 3.44
N ARG A 75 -0.06 12.19 4.69
CA ARG A 75 -0.73 13.44 5.12
C ARG A 75 -0.28 14.62 4.27
N VAL A 76 1.01 14.65 3.95
CA VAL A 76 1.62 15.60 3.03
C VAL A 76 2.23 14.80 1.87
N PRO A 77 1.68 14.89 0.64
CA PRO A 77 2.10 14.03 -0.49
C PRO A 77 3.59 14.08 -0.83
N THR A 78 4.27 15.16 -0.45
CA THR A 78 5.69 15.39 -0.73
C THR A 78 6.60 15.13 0.48
N ASP A 79 6.05 14.80 1.65
CA ASP A 79 6.81 14.67 2.88
C ASP A 79 6.37 13.43 3.69
N PRO A 80 7.08 12.30 3.56
CA PRO A 80 6.77 11.08 4.30
C PRO A 80 6.97 11.20 5.81
N SER A 81 7.76 12.18 6.29
CA SER A 81 7.97 12.41 7.73
C SER A 81 6.71 12.92 8.45
N LYS A 82 5.73 13.42 7.70
CA LYS A 82 4.45 13.89 8.25
C LYS A 82 3.47 12.76 8.56
N GLY A 83 3.86 11.51 8.30
CA GLY A 83 3.09 10.33 8.62
C GLY A 83 1.90 10.12 7.69
N TRP A 84 1.08 9.15 8.08
CA TRP A 84 0.01 8.59 7.25
C TRP A 84 -1.37 9.05 7.73
N LYS A 85 -2.29 9.13 6.77
CA LYS A 85 -3.72 9.31 6.98
C LYS A 85 -4.42 8.07 6.43
N THR A 86 -5.19 7.41 7.26
CA THR A 86 -5.99 6.26 6.85
C THR A 86 -7.05 6.66 5.82
N LEU A 87 -7.24 5.78 4.85
CA LEU A 87 -8.24 5.90 3.81
C LEU A 87 -9.58 5.39 4.33
N ASN A 88 -10.63 6.15 4.07
CA ASN A 88 -11.99 5.71 4.34
C ASN A 88 -12.53 4.95 3.12
N LEU A 89 -12.44 3.62 3.17
CA LEU A 89 -12.93 2.74 2.10
C LEU A 89 -14.47 2.62 2.09
N GLY A 90 -15.16 3.15 3.09
CA GLY A 90 -16.59 2.93 3.30
C GLY A 90 -16.90 1.54 3.85
N GLU A 91 -18.18 1.28 4.10
CA GLU A 91 -18.68 -0.04 4.50
C GLU A 91 -18.32 -1.06 3.40
N ASP A 92 -17.76 -2.21 3.79
CA ASP A 92 -17.30 -3.28 2.91
C ASP A 92 -16.38 -2.84 1.75
N ALA A 93 -15.60 -1.78 1.96
CA ALA A 93 -14.72 -1.20 0.94
C ALA A 93 -15.45 -0.77 -0.35
N ALA A 94 -16.72 -0.35 -0.24
CA ALA A 94 -17.57 0.02 -1.37
C ALA A 94 -17.22 1.38 -2.03
N ASN A 95 -16.40 2.23 -1.40
CA ASN A 95 -15.97 3.47 -2.04
C ASN A 95 -15.00 3.18 -3.19
N THR A 96 -15.01 4.04 -4.21
CA THR A 96 -14.06 3.93 -5.32
C THR A 96 -12.69 4.52 -4.93
N PRO A 97 -11.57 4.09 -5.55
CA PRO A 97 -10.25 4.66 -5.30
C PRO A 97 -10.20 6.19 -5.37
N THR A 98 -10.87 6.76 -6.37
CA THR A 98 -10.96 8.23 -6.56
C THR A 98 -11.73 8.91 -5.42
N LYS A 99 -12.80 8.29 -4.92
CA LYS A 99 -13.58 8.80 -3.78
C LYS A 99 -12.80 8.70 -2.47
N CYS A 100 -11.90 7.72 -2.34
CA CYS A 100 -10.94 7.62 -1.25
C CYS A 100 -9.81 8.65 -1.36
N GLY A 101 -9.70 9.38 -2.47
CA GLY A 101 -8.70 10.43 -2.69
C GLY A 101 -7.44 9.96 -3.41
N LEU A 102 -7.46 8.75 -3.99
CA LEU A 102 -6.38 8.29 -4.86
C LEU A 102 -6.45 9.02 -6.20
N LYS A 103 -5.28 9.38 -6.67
CA LYS A 103 -4.98 9.94 -7.99
C LYS A 103 -3.97 9.04 -8.69
N ASP A 104 -3.79 9.26 -9.99
CA ASP A 104 -2.71 8.60 -10.71
C ASP A 104 -1.35 8.85 -10.03
N ASN A 105 -0.54 7.79 -9.97
CA ASN A 105 0.74 7.71 -9.27
C ASN A 105 0.67 7.95 -7.75
N SER A 106 -0.49 7.77 -7.10
CA SER A 106 -0.57 7.88 -5.64
C SER A 106 0.28 6.84 -4.93
N VAL A 107 0.91 7.25 -3.83
CA VAL A 107 1.58 6.34 -2.90
C VAL A 107 0.61 5.99 -1.79
N VAL A 108 0.38 4.70 -1.61
CA VAL A 108 -0.53 4.14 -0.61
C VAL A 108 0.25 3.15 0.22
N ALA A 109 0.30 3.34 1.52
CA ALA A 109 0.74 2.30 2.44
C ALA A 109 -0.42 1.35 2.73
N PHE A 110 -0.13 0.08 2.97
CA PHE A 110 -1.11 -0.88 3.44
C PHE A 110 -0.60 -1.60 4.69
N ALA A 111 -1.52 -2.10 5.50
CA ALA A 111 -1.25 -2.91 6.68
C ALA A 111 -2.34 -3.97 6.80
N PHE A 112 -1.98 -5.15 7.29
CA PHE A 112 -2.93 -6.24 7.50
C PHE A 112 -3.49 -6.15 8.92
N GLY A 113 -4.81 -6.03 9.05
CA GLY A 113 -5.51 -6.10 10.33
C GLY A 113 -5.49 -7.52 10.91
N GLY A 114 -5.48 -7.62 12.25
CA GLY A 114 -5.56 -8.90 12.97
C GLY A 114 -4.27 -9.72 13.05
N LEU A 115 -3.10 -9.13 12.74
CA LEU A 115 -1.80 -9.80 12.95
C LEU A 115 -1.15 -9.49 14.30
N ASP A 116 -1.57 -8.41 14.96
CA ASP A 116 -1.28 -8.16 16.37
C ASP A 116 -2.49 -8.64 17.19
N ASP A 117 -2.22 -9.39 18.26
CA ASP A 117 -3.17 -10.12 19.14
C ASP A 117 -4.14 -9.20 19.94
N ASP A 118 -4.29 -7.95 19.49
CA ASP A 118 -5.18 -6.93 20.05
C ASP A 118 -6.33 -6.70 19.06
N ASP A 119 -7.43 -7.43 19.25
CA ASP A 119 -8.69 -7.37 18.47
C ASP A 119 -9.39 -5.97 18.52
N ASP A 120 -8.76 -4.94 19.07
CA ASP A 120 -9.31 -3.60 19.32
C ASP A 120 -8.41 -2.45 18.81
N VAL A 121 -7.49 -2.70 17.86
CA VAL A 121 -6.82 -1.57 17.17
C VAL A 121 -7.81 -0.88 16.23
N ASP A 122 -8.33 0.26 16.67
CA ASP A 122 -9.05 1.21 15.83
C ASP A 122 -8.23 1.48 14.55
N ALA A 123 -8.91 1.60 13.40
CA ALA A 123 -8.25 1.90 12.13
C ALA A 123 -7.39 3.18 12.18
N GLU A 124 -7.57 4.05 13.18
CA GLU A 124 -6.76 5.25 13.41
C GLU A 124 -5.41 4.99 14.12
N ASP A 125 -5.24 3.83 14.77
CA ASP A 125 -4.02 3.43 15.48
C ASP A 125 -3.10 2.52 14.64
N VAL A 126 -3.50 2.19 13.41
CA VAL A 126 -2.70 1.38 12.49
C VAL A 126 -1.40 2.09 12.12
N VAL A 127 -0.27 1.45 12.46
CA VAL A 127 1.06 1.91 12.10
C VAL A 127 1.45 1.34 10.73
N PHE A 128 1.62 2.23 9.75
CA PHE A 128 2.10 1.83 8.43
C PHE A 128 3.63 1.77 8.40
N GLU A 129 4.15 0.56 8.39
CA GLU A 129 5.58 0.30 8.21
C GLU A 129 5.95 0.51 6.74
N VAL A 130 6.65 1.60 6.44
CA VAL A 130 7.15 1.88 5.09
C VAL A 130 8.58 2.38 5.19
N GLU A 131 9.50 1.63 4.61
CA GLU A 131 10.89 2.00 4.46
C GLU A 131 11.07 2.68 3.10
N TRP A 132 11.52 3.93 3.12
CA TRP A 132 11.82 4.66 1.89
C TRP A 132 13.25 4.36 1.49
N PRO A 133 13.51 3.93 0.24
CA PRO A 133 14.87 3.77 -0.23
C PRO A 133 15.58 5.11 -0.05
N GLN A 134 16.62 5.11 0.79
CA GLN A 134 17.51 6.25 0.93
C GLN A 134 18.48 6.18 -0.25
N GLU A 135 18.70 7.32 -0.93
CA GLU A 135 19.89 7.44 -1.76
C GLU A 135 21.07 7.50 -0.79
N ASP A 136 21.96 6.50 -0.83
CA ASP A 136 23.25 6.59 -0.16
C ASP A 136 24.03 7.76 -0.80
N GLU A 137 23.93 8.96 -0.24
CA GLU A 137 24.69 10.14 -0.69
C GLU A 137 26.21 9.86 -0.73
N GLU A 138 26.70 8.89 0.05
CA GLU A 138 28.10 8.44 0.07
C GLU A 138 28.59 7.78 -1.24
N LEU A 139 27.68 7.33 -2.13
CA LEU A 139 28.05 6.76 -3.43
C LEU A 139 28.45 7.83 -4.46
N TYR A 140 28.10 9.10 -4.25
CA TYR A 140 28.39 10.19 -5.17
C TYR A 140 29.67 10.99 -4.83
N GLU A 141 30.24 10.82 -3.64
CA GLU A 141 31.46 11.54 -3.23
C GLU A 141 32.77 10.83 -3.64
N GLN A 142 32.72 9.60 -4.15
CA GLN A 142 33.92 8.88 -4.63
C GLN A 142 34.28 9.16 -6.10
N GLY A 143 33.60 10.11 -6.76
CA GLY A 143 33.78 10.43 -8.17
C GLY A 143 34.13 11.87 -8.53
N ALA A 144 34.55 12.71 -7.57
CA ALA A 144 34.92 14.12 -7.79
C ALA A 144 36.43 14.36 -7.74
#